data_AF-A0A1F6A414-F1
#
_entry.id   AF-A0A1F6A414-F1
#
_cell.length_a   1.000
_cell.length_b   1.000
_cell.length_c   1.000
_cell.angle_alpha   90.00
_cell.angle_beta   90.00
_cell.angle_gamma   90.00
#
_symmetry.space_group_name_H-M   'P 1'
#
loop_
_entity.id
_entity.type
_entity.pdbx_description
1 polymer ?
#
loop_
_entity_poly.entity_id
_entity_poly.type
_entity_poly.pdbx_seq_one_letter_code
_entity_poly.pdbx_strand_id
1 'polypeptide(L)'
;MPSWALILHFYQPPSQSLTLTELILRSSYLPFLDLLLTHPEIQMTLNISASLLLQLEQIKDHDFFEKIKALGNRGQIEFLNSAIFHPILPLTPLPVITRQIKENAEIVEKFCHSKPVPGFFPPELAVDEKVLRLISKQMDFTIIDESSLNPNFDLKEIPKSSIFKFQISNFKFLVSSRSLTELIRGYPTVLHADKLITFINSQISVPKERGANLKSPLVSVSDAEVFGHHYSERTNLLRGLFESGGFRFIKATTALENLKSQVSSLKSSLVASSWQTAREDIKAGVPFIFWNNPHNPLQKKYHRLAQMAYKFLKKCSQEESSSHTIHSAEHYFDQGISSCHTYWLSNSPWWHPDLAELGARNLVKTIRTLPVAPSQKLAAERFYHRFMLEVWNRHWSGEVENQYRLYDSTRVQFLNSLPKLE
;
A
#
# COMPACT_ATOMS: atom_id res chain seq x y z
N MET A 1 6.41 -1.20 -29.22
CA MET A 1 5.88 -0.42 -28.09
C MET A 1 6.45 -0.95 -26.78
N PRO A 2 6.95 -0.11 -25.85
CA PRO A 2 7.32 -0.54 -24.50
C PRO A 2 6.09 -1.10 -23.75
N SER A 3 6.30 -2.06 -22.87
CA SER A 3 5.23 -2.59 -22.01
C SER A 3 5.28 -1.92 -20.64
N TRP A 4 4.11 -1.65 -20.05
CA TRP A 4 3.96 -1.06 -18.73
C TRP A 4 2.98 -1.87 -17.89
N ALA A 5 3.48 -2.46 -16.80
CA ALA A 5 2.64 -2.97 -15.73
C ALA A 5 2.36 -1.86 -14.72
N LEU A 6 1.26 -1.15 -14.91
CA LEU A 6 0.72 -0.20 -13.95
C LEU A 6 -0.17 -0.96 -12.96
N ILE A 7 0.21 -0.94 -11.68
CA ILE A 7 -0.57 -1.56 -10.61
C ILE A 7 -1.33 -0.47 -9.85
N LEU A 8 -2.65 -0.63 -9.73
CA LEU A 8 -3.47 0.28 -8.96
C LEU A 8 -3.90 -0.36 -7.64
N HIS A 9 -3.67 0.36 -6.55
CA HIS A 9 -4.01 -0.04 -5.18
C HIS A 9 -5.32 0.63 -4.75
N PHE A 10 -6.34 -0.17 -4.45
CA PHE A 10 -7.66 0.25 -3.99
C PHE A 10 -7.78 -0.12 -2.51
N TYR A 11 -7.86 0.89 -1.65
CA TYR A 11 -7.89 0.65 -0.22
C TYR A 11 -8.61 1.77 0.50
N GLN A 12 -9.45 1.39 1.47
CA GLN A 12 -9.98 2.30 2.46
C GLN A 12 -9.77 1.72 3.86
N PRO A 13 -9.36 2.56 4.84
CA PRO A 13 -9.15 2.11 6.21
C PRO A 13 -10.38 1.42 6.80
N PRO A 14 -10.24 0.44 7.72
CA PRO A 14 -11.41 -0.18 8.37
C PRO A 14 -12.22 0.82 9.22
N SER A 15 -11.62 1.94 9.59
CA SER A 15 -12.24 3.02 10.34
C SER A 15 -12.85 4.11 9.45
N GLN A 16 -12.85 3.92 8.13
CA GLN A 16 -13.32 4.92 7.18
C GLN A 16 -14.84 5.11 7.27
N SER A 17 -15.28 6.37 7.15
CA SER A 17 -16.71 6.66 7.01
C SER A 17 -17.24 6.10 5.68
N LEU A 18 -18.33 5.34 5.72
CA LEU A 18 -18.98 4.80 4.52
C LEU A 18 -19.40 5.91 3.53
N THR A 19 -19.76 7.10 4.02
CA THR A 19 -20.05 8.25 3.16
C THR A 19 -18.82 8.72 2.38
N LEU A 20 -17.64 8.72 3.00
CA LEU A 20 -16.41 9.06 2.28
C LEU A 20 -16.02 7.93 1.32
N THR A 21 -16.20 6.67 1.72
CA THR A 21 -15.98 5.52 0.83
C THR A 21 -16.89 5.59 -0.41
N GLU A 22 -18.16 5.98 -0.25
CA GLU A 22 -19.07 6.21 -1.36
C GLU A 22 -18.62 7.39 -2.25
N LEU A 23 -18.16 8.50 -1.65
CA LEU A 23 -17.61 9.61 -2.42
C LEU A 23 -16.39 9.19 -3.25
N ILE A 24 -15.46 8.43 -2.67
CA ILE A 24 -14.26 7.93 -3.36
C ILE A 24 -14.65 6.95 -4.48
N LEU A 25 -15.59 6.04 -4.19
CA LEU A 25 -16.14 5.11 -5.17
C LEU A 25 -16.65 5.84 -6.42
N ARG A 26 -17.46 6.89 -6.25
CA ARG A 26 -18.04 7.67 -7.36
C ARG A 26 -17.04 8.57 -8.05
N SER A 27 -16.08 9.14 -7.31
CA SER A 27 -15.11 10.12 -7.86
C SER A 27 -13.86 9.50 -8.45
N SER A 28 -13.55 8.22 -8.14
CA SER A 28 -12.32 7.57 -8.58
C SER A 28 -12.55 6.15 -9.11
N TYR A 29 -13.08 5.24 -8.30
CA TYR A 29 -13.09 3.82 -8.64
C TYR A 29 -13.98 3.51 -9.85
N LEU A 30 -15.24 3.95 -9.85
CA LEU A 30 -16.15 3.69 -10.97
C LEU A 30 -15.71 4.38 -12.26
N PRO A 31 -15.30 5.67 -12.26
CA PRO A 31 -14.72 6.29 -13.46
C PRO A 31 -13.54 5.50 -14.05
N PHE A 32 -12.67 4.93 -13.21
CA PHE A 32 -11.59 4.06 -13.66
C PHE A 32 -12.11 2.76 -14.28
N LEU A 33 -13.04 2.06 -13.62
CA LEU A 33 -13.58 0.81 -14.14
C LEU A 33 -14.35 1.01 -15.45
N ASP A 34 -15.10 2.10 -15.57
CA ASP A 34 -15.77 2.49 -16.81
C ASP A 34 -14.76 2.77 -17.92
N LEU A 35 -13.70 3.52 -17.63
CA LEU A 35 -12.62 3.76 -18.59
C LEU A 35 -11.98 2.45 -19.06
N LEU A 36 -11.73 1.50 -18.16
CA LEU A 36 -11.14 0.22 -18.52
C LEU A 36 -12.09 -0.65 -19.36
N LEU A 37 -13.40 -0.61 -19.08
CA LEU A 37 -14.41 -1.33 -19.85
C LEU A 37 -14.52 -0.85 -21.31
N THR A 38 -14.23 0.41 -21.58
CA THR A 38 -14.21 0.98 -22.95
C THR A 38 -12.91 0.75 -23.70
N HIS A 39 -11.87 0.21 -23.05
CA HIS A 39 -10.55 -0.05 -23.63
C HIS A 39 -10.16 -1.54 -23.47
N PRO A 40 -10.77 -2.46 -24.24
CA PRO A 40 -10.61 -3.91 -24.07
C PRO A 40 -9.18 -4.43 -24.26
N GLU A 41 -8.31 -3.68 -24.92
CA GLU A 41 -6.90 -3.98 -25.13
C GLU A 41 -6.02 -3.70 -23.90
N ILE A 42 -6.50 -2.89 -22.96
CA ILE A 42 -5.77 -2.51 -21.76
C ILE A 42 -5.88 -3.63 -20.73
N GLN A 43 -4.72 -4.09 -20.28
CA GLN A 43 -4.62 -5.08 -19.22
C GLN A 43 -3.89 -4.51 -18.00
N MET A 44 -4.42 -4.79 -16.82
CA MET A 44 -3.91 -4.22 -15.58
C MET A 44 -3.90 -5.22 -14.43
N THR A 45 -3.11 -4.90 -13.42
CA THR A 45 -3.12 -5.61 -12.14
C THR A 45 -3.68 -4.68 -11.09
N LEU A 46 -4.68 -5.15 -10.35
CA LEU A 46 -5.29 -4.41 -9.25
C LEU A 46 -4.86 -5.06 -7.93
N ASN A 47 -4.62 -4.25 -6.91
CA ASN A 47 -4.69 -4.73 -5.54
C ASN A 47 -5.91 -4.09 -4.89
N ILE A 48 -6.94 -4.87 -4.62
CA ILE A 48 -8.13 -4.40 -3.89
C ILE A 48 -8.08 -5.01 -2.50
N SER A 49 -7.90 -4.17 -1.48
CA SER A 49 -7.94 -4.62 -0.10
C SER A 49 -9.34 -5.12 0.26
N ALA A 50 -9.40 -6.26 0.96
CA ALA A 50 -10.66 -6.77 1.50
C ALA A 50 -11.33 -5.78 2.49
N SER A 51 -10.57 -4.89 3.14
CA SER A 51 -11.16 -3.79 3.95
C SER A 51 -12.10 -2.91 3.13
N LEU A 52 -11.74 -2.59 1.89
CA LEU A 52 -12.60 -1.82 0.99
C LEU A 52 -13.81 -2.66 0.53
N LEU A 53 -13.59 -3.91 0.14
CA LEU A 53 -14.68 -4.78 -0.35
C LEU A 53 -15.80 -4.95 0.70
N LEU A 54 -15.42 -5.12 1.98
CA LEU A 54 -16.38 -5.19 3.08
C LEU A 54 -17.18 -3.88 3.25
N GLN A 55 -16.57 -2.73 3.01
CA GLN A 55 -17.28 -1.44 3.05
C GLN A 55 -18.21 -1.26 1.85
N LEU A 56 -17.79 -1.67 0.65
CA LEU A 56 -18.62 -1.63 -0.55
C LEU A 56 -19.81 -2.59 -0.45
N GLU A 57 -19.64 -3.74 0.20
CA GLU A 57 -20.75 -4.64 0.55
C GLU A 57 -21.76 -3.95 1.48
N GLN A 58 -21.28 -3.22 2.50
CA GLN A 58 -22.15 -2.47 3.42
C GLN A 58 -22.92 -1.34 2.71
N ILE A 59 -22.27 -0.67 1.76
CA ILE A 59 -22.88 0.36 0.89
C ILE A 59 -23.85 -0.26 -0.13
N LYS A 60 -23.75 -1.58 -0.36
CA LYS A 60 -24.52 -2.35 -1.36
C LYS A 60 -24.30 -1.83 -2.79
N ASP A 61 -23.07 -1.44 -3.12
CA ASP A 61 -22.77 -0.96 -4.47
C ASP A 61 -22.61 -2.12 -5.46
N HIS A 62 -23.71 -2.49 -6.11
CA HIS A 62 -23.74 -3.56 -7.10
C HIS A 62 -22.95 -3.22 -8.38
N ASP A 63 -22.87 -1.94 -8.75
CA ASP A 63 -22.22 -1.51 -10.00
C ASP A 63 -20.72 -1.81 -9.98
N PHE A 64 -20.02 -1.52 -8.87
CA PHE A 64 -18.61 -1.86 -8.70
C PHE A 64 -18.35 -3.36 -8.91
N PHE A 65 -19.10 -4.22 -8.22
CA PHE A 65 -18.90 -5.67 -8.29
C PHE A 65 -19.20 -6.23 -9.69
N GLU A 66 -20.24 -5.75 -10.36
CA GLU A 66 -20.56 -6.17 -11.73
C GLU A 66 -19.49 -5.72 -12.73
N LYS A 67 -18.97 -4.50 -12.63
CA LYS A 67 -17.84 -4.05 -13.48
C LYS A 67 -16.58 -4.86 -13.23
N ILE A 68 -16.23 -5.13 -11.97
CA ILE A 68 -15.08 -5.97 -11.59
C ILE A 68 -15.22 -7.37 -12.21
N LYS A 69 -16.39 -7.99 -12.07
CA LYS A 69 -16.68 -9.31 -12.65
C LYS A 69 -16.58 -9.29 -14.17
N ALA A 70 -17.13 -8.26 -14.84
CA ALA A 70 -17.06 -8.11 -16.28
C ALA A 70 -15.60 -7.99 -16.78
N LEU A 71 -14.79 -7.15 -16.13
CA LEU A 71 -13.37 -6.96 -16.44
C LEU A 71 -12.56 -8.25 -16.21
N GLY A 72 -12.86 -8.97 -15.12
CA GLY A 72 -12.26 -10.28 -14.82
C GLY A 72 -12.58 -11.32 -15.88
N ASN A 73 -13.86 -11.45 -16.28
CA ASN A 73 -14.32 -12.38 -17.31
C ASN A 73 -13.70 -12.09 -18.69
N ARG A 74 -13.44 -10.81 -19.01
CA ARG A 74 -12.73 -10.39 -20.23
C ARG A 74 -11.22 -10.62 -20.17
N GLY A 75 -10.70 -11.01 -19.00
CA GLY A 75 -9.27 -11.16 -18.79
C GLY A 75 -8.50 -9.83 -18.84
N GLN A 76 -9.16 -8.68 -18.63
CA GLN A 76 -8.50 -7.37 -18.60
C GLN A 76 -7.75 -7.15 -17.29
N ILE A 77 -8.26 -7.67 -16.17
CA ILE A 77 -7.65 -7.50 -14.86
C ILE A 77 -7.11 -8.80 -14.27
N GLU A 78 -6.22 -8.67 -13.30
CA GLU A 78 -5.87 -9.70 -12.32
C GLU A 78 -5.70 -9.05 -10.94
N PHE A 79 -5.75 -9.86 -9.88
CA PHE A 79 -5.68 -9.36 -8.50
C PHE A 79 -4.41 -9.82 -7.80
N LEU A 80 -3.70 -8.91 -7.14
CA LEU A 80 -2.67 -9.25 -6.15
C LEU A 80 -3.30 -9.45 -4.78
N ASN A 81 -2.75 -10.37 -4.00
CA ASN A 81 -3.13 -10.52 -2.59
C ASN A 81 -2.42 -9.47 -1.71
N SER A 82 -2.98 -9.16 -0.54
CA SER A 82 -2.39 -8.27 0.47
C SER A 82 -2.83 -8.70 1.87
N ALA A 83 -2.60 -7.87 2.89
CA ALA A 83 -3.16 -8.04 4.23
C ALA A 83 -4.44 -7.21 4.37
N ILE A 84 -5.52 -7.85 4.85
CA ILE A 84 -6.89 -7.30 4.83
C ILE A 84 -7.00 -5.87 5.38
N PHE A 85 -6.46 -5.58 6.56
CA PHE A 85 -6.60 -4.27 7.21
C PHE A 85 -5.36 -3.38 7.06
N HIS A 86 -4.51 -3.70 6.09
CA HIS A 86 -3.38 -2.87 5.67
C HIS A 86 -2.41 -2.47 6.80
N PRO A 87 -1.91 -3.40 7.63
CA PRO A 87 -0.90 -3.08 8.65
C PRO A 87 0.49 -2.94 8.04
N ILE A 88 1.39 -2.23 8.71
CA ILE A 88 2.82 -2.24 8.34
C ILE A 88 3.43 -3.59 8.72
N LEU A 89 3.63 -4.46 7.72
CA LEU A 89 4.07 -5.85 7.92
C LEU A 89 5.39 -5.96 8.72
N PRO A 90 6.42 -5.14 8.47
CA PRO A 90 7.66 -5.18 9.26
C PRO A 90 7.44 -4.93 10.76
N LEU A 91 6.41 -4.18 11.13
CA LEU A 91 6.05 -3.86 12.52
C LEU A 91 5.01 -4.84 13.11
N THR A 92 4.52 -5.79 12.31
CA THR A 92 3.44 -6.70 12.68
C THR A 92 3.96 -8.10 13.03
N PRO A 93 3.40 -8.79 14.04
CA PRO A 93 3.75 -10.17 14.34
C PRO A 93 3.44 -11.14 13.18
N LEU A 94 4.35 -12.07 12.89
CA LEU A 94 4.21 -13.00 11.75
C LEU A 94 2.89 -13.80 11.72
N PRO A 95 2.37 -14.36 12.84
CA PRO A 95 1.10 -15.09 12.81
C PRO A 95 -0.08 -14.21 12.39
N VAL A 96 -0.05 -12.93 12.78
CA VAL A 96 -1.08 -11.94 12.41
C VAL A 96 -1.00 -11.64 10.92
N ILE A 97 0.21 -11.46 10.38
CA ILE A 97 0.41 -11.26 8.93
C ILE A 97 -0.16 -12.45 8.16
N THR A 98 0.20 -13.68 8.51
CA THR A 98 -0.30 -14.89 7.82
C THR A 98 -1.82 -14.97 7.84
N ARG A 99 -2.45 -14.70 8.99
CA ARG A 99 -3.91 -14.71 9.12
C ARG A 99 -4.56 -13.65 8.23
N GLN A 100 -4.08 -12.41 8.28
CA GLN A 100 -4.61 -11.32 7.44
C GLN A 100 -4.43 -11.55 5.93
N ILE A 101 -3.34 -12.21 5.51
CA ILE A 101 -3.11 -12.57 4.10
C ILE A 101 -4.13 -13.61 3.63
N LYS A 102 -4.42 -14.60 4.47
CA LYS A 102 -5.39 -15.64 4.19
C LYS A 102 -6.81 -15.06 4.10
N GLU A 103 -7.22 -14.29 5.10
CA GLU A 103 -8.54 -13.64 5.13
C GLU A 103 -8.75 -12.71 3.94
N ASN A 104 -7.72 -11.94 3.55
CA ASN A 104 -7.80 -11.09 2.36
C ASN A 104 -8.05 -11.89 1.09
N ALA A 105 -7.32 -13.01 0.89
CA ALA A 105 -7.49 -13.84 -0.29
C ALA A 105 -8.91 -14.43 -0.40
N GLU A 106 -9.44 -14.94 0.71
CA GLU A 106 -10.78 -15.55 0.78
C GLU A 106 -11.87 -14.52 0.43
N ILE A 107 -11.76 -13.30 0.96
CA ILE A 107 -12.72 -12.22 0.70
C ILE A 107 -12.60 -11.69 -0.74
N VAL A 108 -11.38 -11.48 -1.25
CA VAL A 108 -11.18 -11.05 -2.64
C VAL A 108 -11.72 -12.11 -3.62
N GLU A 109 -11.45 -13.39 -3.39
CA GLU A 109 -11.97 -14.47 -4.23
C GLU A 109 -13.51 -14.51 -4.21
N LYS A 110 -14.12 -14.34 -3.03
CA LYS A 110 -15.58 -14.27 -2.86
C LYS A 110 -16.21 -13.13 -3.64
N PHE A 111 -15.74 -11.88 -3.47
CA PHE A 111 -16.41 -10.70 -4.03
C PHE A 111 -16.00 -10.37 -5.46
N CYS A 112 -14.75 -10.64 -5.84
CA CYS A 112 -14.27 -10.36 -7.19
C CYS A 112 -14.49 -11.54 -8.15
N HIS A 113 -15.00 -12.68 -7.66
CA HIS A 113 -15.17 -13.93 -8.41
C HIS A 113 -13.88 -14.40 -9.13
N SER A 114 -12.74 -14.02 -8.58
CA SER A 114 -11.43 -14.33 -9.13
C SER A 114 -10.44 -14.48 -7.99
N LYS A 115 -9.79 -15.64 -7.96
CA LYS A 115 -8.69 -15.88 -7.03
C LYS A 115 -7.53 -14.92 -7.34
N PRO A 116 -6.90 -14.30 -6.33
CA PRO A 116 -5.67 -13.55 -6.54
C PRO A 116 -4.58 -14.43 -7.17
N VAL A 117 -3.77 -13.85 -8.06
CA VAL A 117 -2.58 -14.51 -8.59
C VAL A 117 -1.58 -14.74 -7.44
N PRO A 118 -0.58 -15.66 -7.58
CA PRO A 118 0.45 -15.87 -6.55
C PRO A 118 1.46 -14.70 -6.48
N GLY A 119 0.95 -13.47 -6.39
CA GLY A 119 1.66 -12.22 -6.29
C GLY A 119 1.17 -11.41 -5.11
N PHE A 120 2.09 -10.74 -4.43
CA PHE A 120 1.79 -10.01 -3.21
C PHE A 120 2.02 -8.51 -3.35
N PHE A 121 1.09 -7.74 -2.77
CA PHE A 121 1.19 -6.30 -2.55
C PHE A 121 1.39 -6.03 -1.06
N PRO A 122 2.61 -5.72 -0.59
CA PRO A 122 2.82 -5.29 0.78
C PRO A 122 2.13 -3.93 0.99
N PRO A 123 1.32 -3.76 2.06
CA PRO A 123 0.84 -2.43 2.47
C PRO A 123 1.98 -1.40 2.49
N GLU A 124 1.77 -0.27 1.84
CA GLU A 124 2.77 0.81 1.68
C GLU A 124 4.08 0.39 0.98
N LEU A 125 4.07 -0.74 0.26
CA LEU A 125 5.26 -1.47 -0.19
C LEU A 125 6.29 -1.70 0.95
N ALA A 126 5.84 -1.74 2.20
CA ALA A 126 6.70 -1.84 3.37
C ALA A 126 7.20 -3.27 3.56
N VAL A 127 8.50 -3.46 3.42
CA VAL A 127 9.15 -4.77 3.50
C VAL A 127 10.43 -4.73 4.34
N ASP A 128 10.73 -5.87 4.97
CA ASP A 128 12.02 -6.21 5.56
C ASP A 128 12.33 -7.68 5.20
N GLU A 129 13.54 -8.15 5.52
CA GLU A 129 13.94 -9.52 5.21
C GLU A 129 12.98 -10.57 5.80
N LYS A 130 12.49 -10.34 7.02
CA LYS A 130 11.58 -11.24 7.73
C LYS A 130 10.25 -11.38 6.98
N VAL A 131 9.65 -10.27 6.55
CA VAL A 131 8.40 -10.22 5.78
C VAL A 131 8.59 -10.89 4.41
N LEU A 132 9.68 -10.60 3.72
CA LEU A 132 9.95 -11.19 2.40
C LEU A 132 10.12 -12.72 2.48
N ARG A 133 10.79 -13.23 3.52
CA ARG A 133 10.89 -14.67 3.78
C ARG A 133 9.55 -15.32 4.13
N LEU A 134 8.60 -14.58 4.71
CA LEU A 134 7.25 -15.09 4.96
C LEU A 134 6.47 -15.18 3.63
N ILE A 135 6.50 -14.11 2.84
CA ILE A 135 5.77 -14.01 1.56
C ILE A 135 6.29 -15.06 0.56
N SER A 136 7.62 -15.25 0.49
CA SER A 136 8.24 -16.18 -0.46
C SER A 136 7.89 -17.65 -0.24
N LYS A 137 7.26 -18.01 0.88
CA LYS A 137 6.76 -19.36 1.17
C LYS A 137 5.39 -19.64 0.57
N GLN A 138 4.65 -18.61 0.18
CA GLN A 138 3.24 -18.69 -0.21
C GLN A 138 2.95 -18.06 -1.57
N MET A 139 3.90 -17.30 -2.13
CA MET A 139 3.74 -16.48 -3.33
C MET A 139 4.94 -16.67 -4.25
N ASP A 140 4.73 -16.46 -5.56
CA ASP A 140 5.78 -16.53 -6.59
C ASP A 140 6.54 -15.21 -6.74
N PHE A 141 5.87 -14.09 -6.44
CA PHE A 141 6.46 -12.76 -6.50
C PHE A 141 5.84 -11.77 -5.52
N THR A 142 6.53 -10.65 -5.29
CA THR A 142 5.98 -9.48 -4.61
C THR A 142 6.40 -8.22 -5.33
N ILE A 143 5.63 -7.16 -5.12
CA ILE A 143 6.06 -5.82 -5.47
C ILE A 143 6.91 -5.26 -4.33
N ILE A 144 7.99 -4.57 -4.67
CA ILE A 144 8.82 -3.78 -3.76
C ILE A 144 9.06 -2.40 -4.35
N ASP A 145 9.41 -1.46 -3.49
CA ASP A 145 9.89 -0.16 -3.92
C ASP A 145 11.36 -0.25 -4.37
N GLU A 146 11.79 0.60 -5.31
CA GLU A 146 13.19 0.62 -5.74
C GLU A 146 14.19 0.95 -4.62
N SER A 147 13.76 1.66 -3.57
CA SER A 147 14.57 1.91 -2.38
C SER A 147 14.97 0.64 -1.64
N SER A 148 14.20 -0.46 -1.78
CA SER A 148 14.55 -1.78 -1.23
C SER A 148 15.78 -2.40 -1.89
N LEU A 149 16.06 -2.01 -3.14
CA LEU A 149 17.21 -2.49 -3.92
C LEU A 149 18.39 -1.54 -3.86
N ASN A 150 18.10 -0.24 -4.06
CA ASN A 150 19.10 0.79 -4.13
C ASN A 150 18.69 1.94 -3.19
N PRO A 151 19.29 2.05 -1.98
CA PRO A 151 19.00 3.15 -1.08
C PRO A 151 19.46 4.52 -1.62
N ASN A 152 20.20 4.56 -2.73
CA ASN A 152 20.59 5.77 -3.44
C ASN A 152 19.76 6.01 -4.72
N PHE A 153 18.53 5.49 -4.80
CA PHE A 153 17.59 5.68 -5.92
C PHE A 153 17.36 7.16 -6.25
N ASP A 154 17.36 7.58 -7.52
CA ASP A 154 17.13 8.97 -7.95
C ASP A 154 15.68 9.19 -8.37
N LEU A 155 15.01 10.18 -7.77
CA LEU A 155 13.64 10.57 -8.11
C LEU A 155 13.50 11.13 -9.52
N LYS A 156 14.61 11.49 -10.18
CA LYS A 156 14.64 11.93 -11.57
C LYS A 156 14.80 10.79 -12.57
N GLU A 157 15.16 9.60 -12.11
CA GLU A 157 15.47 8.47 -12.97
C GLU A 157 14.46 7.33 -12.81
N ILE A 158 14.15 6.66 -13.91
CA ILE A 158 13.36 5.42 -13.92
C ILE A 158 14.33 4.23 -13.78
N PRO A 159 14.03 3.23 -12.94
CA PRO A 159 14.84 2.02 -12.84
C PRO A 159 15.09 1.35 -14.20
N LYS A 160 16.36 1.10 -14.54
CA LYS A 160 16.75 0.44 -15.80
C LYS A 160 16.22 -0.98 -15.95
N SER A 161 15.98 -1.65 -14.81
CA SER A 161 15.31 -2.94 -14.74
C SER A 161 14.25 -2.89 -13.65
N SER A 162 13.07 -3.43 -13.93
CA SER A 162 11.98 -3.53 -12.97
C SER A 162 11.77 -4.96 -12.43
N ILE A 163 12.58 -5.95 -12.85
CA ILE A 163 12.40 -7.35 -12.42
C ILE A 163 13.72 -7.95 -11.93
N PHE A 164 13.69 -8.51 -10.72
CA PHE A 164 14.84 -9.14 -10.07
C PHE A 164 14.47 -10.49 -9.46
N LYS A 165 15.45 -11.38 -9.32
CA LYS A 165 15.29 -12.66 -8.59
C LYS A 165 16.11 -12.63 -7.32
N PHE A 166 15.48 -13.04 -6.24
CA PHE A 166 16.17 -13.34 -5.00
C PHE A 166 16.69 -14.77 -5.04
N GLN A 167 17.93 -14.98 -4.59
CA GLN A 167 18.52 -16.32 -4.57
C GLN A 167 17.78 -17.29 -3.63
N ILE A 168 17.03 -16.79 -2.64
CA ILE A 168 16.23 -17.65 -1.76
C ILE A 168 14.92 -17.99 -2.48
N SER A 169 14.65 -19.29 -2.67
CA SER A 169 13.36 -19.85 -3.11
C SER A 169 12.84 -19.50 -4.51
N ASN A 170 13.69 -19.07 -5.46
CA ASN A 170 13.26 -18.64 -6.80
C ASN A 170 12.23 -17.49 -6.82
N PHE A 171 12.09 -16.76 -5.70
CA PHE A 171 11.13 -15.69 -5.52
C PHE A 171 11.52 -14.45 -6.33
N LYS A 172 10.52 -13.81 -6.95
CA LYS A 172 10.74 -12.68 -7.88
C LYS A 172 10.27 -11.37 -7.26
N PHE A 173 10.96 -10.30 -7.58
CA PHE A 173 10.58 -8.94 -7.23
C PHE A 173 10.20 -8.18 -8.49
N LEU A 174 9.01 -7.57 -8.44
CA LEU A 174 8.66 -6.47 -9.34
C LEU A 174 8.96 -5.17 -8.62
N VAL A 175 9.83 -4.37 -9.19
CA VAL A 175 10.34 -3.13 -8.60
C VAL A 175 9.52 -1.99 -9.14
N SER A 176 8.74 -1.36 -8.27
CA SER A 176 8.01 -0.15 -8.60
C SER A 176 8.98 1.01 -8.76
N SER A 177 8.84 1.75 -9.85
CA SER A 177 9.48 3.05 -10.02
C SER A 177 8.91 4.06 -9.01
N ARG A 178 9.73 4.45 -8.02
CA ARG A 178 9.40 5.52 -7.06
C ARG A 178 9.27 6.85 -7.80
N SER A 179 10.15 7.13 -8.77
CA SER A 179 10.08 8.37 -9.56
C SER A 179 8.72 8.57 -10.24
N LEU A 180 8.19 7.54 -10.91
CA LEU A 180 6.86 7.62 -11.55
C LEU A 180 5.72 7.66 -10.53
N THR A 181 5.82 6.87 -9.46
CA THR A 181 4.83 6.88 -8.37
C THR A 181 4.67 8.30 -7.80
N GLU A 182 5.79 8.97 -7.51
CA GLU A 182 5.79 10.32 -6.94
C GLU A 182 5.43 11.39 -7.97
N LEU A 183 5.82 11.22 -9.24
CA LEU A 183 5.41 12.13 -10.30
C LEU A 183 3.88 12.13 -10.46
N ILE A 184 3.26 10.95 -10.49
CA ILE A 184 1.80 10.78 -10.58
C ILE A 184 1.08 11.38 -9.36
N ARG A 185 1.64 11.20 -8.15
CA ARG A 185 1.13 11.78 -6.89
C ARG A 185 1.43 13.27 -6.71
N GLY A 186 2.38 13.81 -7.47
CA GLY A 186 2.87 15.18 -7.34
C GLY A 186 1.79 16.21 -7.61
N TYR A 187 1.66 17.19 -6.71
CA TYR A 187 0.74 18.32 -6.82
C TYR A 187 1.49 19.59 -6.38
N PRO A 188 1.29 20.76 -7.03
CA PRO A 188 0.22 21.10 -8.01
C PRO A 188 0.53 20.82 -9.49
N THR A 189 1.51 19.98 -9.79
CA THR A 189 1.90 19.68 -11.17
C THR A 189 0.75 19.05 -11.96
N VAL A 190 0.27 19.70 -13.01
CA VAL A 190 -0.65 19.08 -13.98
C VAL A 190 0.17 18.22 -14.93
N LEU A 191 -0.23 16.96 -15.07
CA LEU A 191 0.45 16.00 -15.95
C LEU A 191 -0.32 15.84 -17.27
N HIS A 192 0.41 15.93 -18.38
CA HIS A 192 -0.10 15.63 -19.71
C HIS A 192 0.46 14.29 -20.20
N ALA A 193 -0.39 13.46 -20.81
CA ALA A 193 -0.02 12.11 -21.20
C ALA A 193 1.15 12.07 -22.21
N ASP A 194 1.13 12.94 -23.22
CA ASP A 194 2.18 13.08 -24.23
C ASP A 194 3.55 13.42 -23.64
N LYS A 195 3.59 14.36 -22.69
CA LYS A 195 4.82 14.74 -21.99
C LYS A 195 5.35 13.62 -21.11
N LEU A 196 4.46 12.94 -20.37
CA LEU A 196 4.82 11.79 -19.55
C LEU A 196 5.35 10.63 -20.39
N ILE A 197 4.70 10.33 -21.52
CA ILE A 197 5.15 9.33 -22.50
C ILE A 197 6.54 9.70 -23.04
N THR A 198 6.75 10.96 -23.41
CA THR A 198 8.05 11.45 -23.91
C THR A 198 9.15 11.29 -22.88
N PHE A 199 8.89 11.71 -21.64
CA PHE A 199 9.81 11.56 -20.52
C PHE A 199 10.16 10.09 -20.28
N ILE A 200 9.17 9.22 -20.14
CA ILE A 200 9.40 7.78 -19.90
C ILE A 200 10.21 7.19 -21.06
N ASN A 201 9.83 7.47 -22.31
CA ASN A 201 10.51 6.96 -23.51
C ASN A 201 11.95 7.46 -23.65
N SER A 202 12.28 8.64 -23.13
CA SER A 202 13.66 9.13 -23.11
C SER A 202 14.57 8.38 -22.12
N GLN A 203 13.98 7.76 -21.09
CA GLN A 203 14.73 7.09 -20.02
C GLN A 203 14.78 5.58 -20.19
N ILE A 204 13.72 4.96 -20.69
CA ILE A 204 13.74 3.53 -21.02
C ILE A 204 14.50 3.36 -22.33
N SER A 205 15.71 2.81 -22.27
CA SER A 205 16.56 2.65 -23.45
C SER A 205 15.81 1.91 -24.57
N VAL A 206 15.85 2.46 -25.78
CA VAL A 206 15.49 1.75 -27.02
C VAL A 206 16.82 1.46 -27.75
N PRO A 207 17.51 0.34 -27.49
CA PRO A 207 18.70 0.02 -28.28
C PRO A 207 18.27 -0.22 -29.73
N LYS A 208 18.83 0.58 -30.64
CA LYS A 208 18.58 0.48 -32.09
C LYS A 208 19.45 -0.57 -32.80
N GLU A 209 20.28 -1.35 -32.10
CA GLU A 209 21.22 -2.24 -32.78
C GLU A 209 21.23 -3.68 -32.27
N ARG A 210 21.05 -4.59 -33.24
CA ARG A 210 21.52 -5.98 -33.33
C ARG A 210 21.22 -6.92 -32.15
N GLY A 211 20.09 -7.62 -32.27
CA GLY A 211 20.03 -9.07 -31.99
C GLY A 211 20.00 -9.55 -30.53
N ALA A 212 19.92 -8.67 -29.52
CA ALA A 212 19.74 -9.08 -28.12
C ALA A 212 18.33 -8.75 -27.59
N ASN A 213 17.59 -9.81 -27.29
CA ASN A 213 16.15 -9.86 -27.05
C ASN A 213 15.65 -9.18 -25.74
N LEU A 214 14.56 -8.41 -25.91
CA LEU A 214 13.52 -7.94 -24.97
C LEU A 214 13.79 -6.72 -24.06
N LYS A 215 12.86 -5.75 -24.12
CA LYS A 215 12.76 -4.55 -23.26
C LYS A 215 12.20 -4.97 -21.89
N SER A 216 12.85 -4.56 -20.80
CA SER A 216 12.27 -4.70 -19.46
C SER A 216 10.92 -3.95 -19.41
N PRO A 217 9.81 -4.60 -19.01
CA PRO A 217 8.56 -3.90 -18.81
C PRO A 217 8.74 -2.90 -17.67
N LEU A 218 8.20 -1.71 -17.87
CA LEU A 218 8.11 -0.70 -16.81
C LEU A 218 7.12 -1.19 -15.75
N VAL A 219 7.47 -1.06 -14.47
CA VAL A 219 6.56 -1.34 -13.36
C VAL A 219 6.40 -0.08 -12.52
N SER A 220 5.15 0.29 -12.23
CA SER A 220 4.85 1.34 -11.26
C SER A 220 3.58 1.01 -10.49
N VAL A 221 3.49 1.56 -9.28
CA VAL A 221 2.32 1.45 -8.42
C VAL A 221 1.74 2.84 -8.22
N SER A 222 0.41 2.94 -8.10
CA SER A 222 -0.24 4.14 -7.59
C SER A 222 -1.49 3.77 -6.81
N ASP A 223 -1.85 4.62 -5.84
CA ASP A 223 -3.19 4.57 -5.23
C ASP A 223 -4.23 4.89 -6.30
N ALA A 224 -5.33 4.16 -6.32
CA ALA A 224 -6.41 4.37 -7.26
C ALA A 224 -7.04 5.76 -7.08
N GLU A 225 -7.12 6.22 -5.82
CA GLU A 225 -7.70 7.49 -5.38
C GLU A 225 -6.99 8.71 -5.99
N VAL A 226 -5.74 8.55 -6.44
CA VAL A 226 -5.01 9.60 -7.17
C VAL A 226 -5.71 9.96 -8.47
N PHE A 227 -6.37 9.00 -9.11
CA PHE A 227 -7.12 9.17 -10.35
C PHE A 227 -8.57 9.54 -10.03
N GLY A 228 -8.83 10.84 -9.86
CA GLY A 228 -10.18 11.38 -9.69
C GLY A 228 -10.42 12.00 -8.30
N HIS A 229 -10.30 11.21 -7.22
CA HIS A 229 -10.65 11.68 -5.87
C HIS A 229 -9.66 12.73 -5.34
N HIS A 230 -8.36 12.43 -5.35
CA HIS A 230 -7.34 13.41 -4.97
C HIS A 230 -7.18 14.48 -6.05
N TYR A 231 -7.17 14.07 -7.32
CA TYR A 231 -6.91 14.96 -8.46
C TYR A 231 -7.83 14.62 -9.62
N SER A 232 -8.84 15.46 -9.84
CA SER A 232 -9.85 15.25 -10.89
C SER A 232 -9.25 15.15 -12.30
N GLU A 233 -8.16 15.86 -12.57
CA GLU A 233 -7.49 15.89 -13.87
C GLU A 233 -6.67 14.63 -14.16
N ARG A 234 -6.33 13.83 -13.13
CA ARG A 234 -5.59 12.57 -13.34
C ARG A 234 -6.41 11.52 -14.05
N THR A 235 -7.74 11.58 -14.00
CA THR A 235 -8.60 10.74 -14.84
C THR A 235 -8.35 11.00 -16.33
N ASN A 236 -8.12 12.26 -16.72
CA ASN A 236 -7.76 12.62 -18.09
C ASN A 236 -6.34 12.20 -18.45
N LEU A 237 -5.39 12.25 -17.51
CA LEU A 237 -4.06 11.68 -17.71
C LEU A 237 -4.16 10.19 -18.04
N LEU A 238 -4.91 9.42 -17.24
CA LEU A 238 -5.02 7.97 -17.43
C LEU A 238 -5.69 7.62 -18.77
N ARG A 239 -6.77 8.35 -19.12
CA ARG A 239 -7.41 8.25 -20.43
C ARG A 239 -6.43 8.52 -21.57
N GLY A 240 -5.71 9.64 -21.50
CA GLY A 240 -4.73 10.01 -22.51
C GLY A 240 -3.61 8.96 -22.64
N LEU A 241 -3.19 8.34 -21.54
CA LEU A 241 -2.22 7.25 -21.58
C LEU A 241 -2.76 6.02 -22.31
N PHE A 242 -4.01 5.61 -22.05
CA PHE A 242 -4.64 4.47 -22.72
C PHE A 242 -4.83 4.72 -24.23
N GLU A 243 -5.31 5.92 -24.58
CA GLU A 243 -5.63 6.28 -25.97
C GLU A 243 -4.38 6.61 -26.81
N SER A 244 -3.25 6.96 -26.18
CA SER A 244 -2.03 7.40 -26.89
C SER A 244 -1.36 6.34 -27.78
N GLY A 245 -1.56 5.05 -27.48
CA GLY A 245 -0.74 3.98 -28.06
C GLY A 245 0.75 4.11 -27.73
N GLY A 246 1.13 4.85 -26.69
CA GLY A 246 2.52 5.01 -26.24
C GLY A 246 3.06 3.79 -25.50
N PHE A 247 2.17 3.03 -24.85
CA PHE A 247 2.50 1.86 -24.03
C PHE A 247 1.56 0.69 -24.30
N ARG A 248 2.10 -0.53 -24.17
CA ARG A 248 1.30 -1.74 -24.01
C ARG A 248 1.07 -1.96 -22.52
N PHE A 249 -0.11 -1.65 -22.02
CA PHE A 249 -0.48 -1.95 -20.65
C PHE A 249 -0.64 -3.47 -20.48
N ILE A 250 0.10 -4.03 -19.54
CA ILE A 250 0.14 -5.48 -19.30
C ILE A 250 -0.07 -5.78 -17.82
N LYS A 251 -0.46 -7.01 -17.54
CA LYS A 251 -0.52 -7.53 -16.17
C LYS A 251 0.89 -7.74 -15.58
N ALA A 252 0.98 -7.73 -14.26
CA ALA A 252 2.17 -8.03 -13.50
C ALA A 252 2.69 -9.45 -13.78
N THR A 253 1.80 -10.44 -13.87
CA THR A 253 2.17 -11.81 -14.28
C THR A 253 2.79 -11.86 -15.69
N THR A 254 2.18 -11.16 -16.65
CA THR A 254 2.71 -11.02 -18.01
C THR A 254 4.06 -10.30 -18.04
N ALA A 255 4.29 -9.33 -17.14
CA ALA A 255 5.59 -8.67 -17.01
C ALA A 255 6.68 -9.68 -16.61
N LEU A 256 6.38 -10.63 -15.71
CA LEU A 256 7.30 -11.69 -15.29
C LEU A 256 7.61 -12.69 -16.40
N GLU A 257 6.64 -13.03 -17.25
CA GLU A 257 6.82 -14.01 -18.33
C GLU A 257 7.70 -13.50 -19.47
N ASN A 258 7.51 -12.23 -19.86
CA ASN A 258 8.23 -11.58 -20.96
C ASN A 258 9.75 -11.44 -20.69
N LEU A 259 10.20 -11.70 -19.47
CA LEU A 259 11.60 -11.55 -19.04
C LEU A 259 12.27 -12.83 -18.54
N LYS A 260 11.74 -14.02 -18.87
CA LYS A 260 12.38 -15.30 -18.47
C LYS A 260 13.88 -15.41 -18.83
N SER A 261 14.44 -14.54 -19.68
CA SER A 261 15.87 -14.47 -20.05
C SER A 261 16.73 -13.35 -19.43
N GLN A 262 16.16 -12.34 -18.73
CA GLN A 262 16.92 -11.14 -18.28
C GLN A 262 16.91 -10.91 -16.76
N VAL A 263 16.70 -11.97 -15.97
CA VAL A 263 16.56 -11.81 -14.53
C VAL A 263 17.91 -11.56 -13.86
N SER A 264 18.10 -10.38 -13.31
CA SER A 264 19.28 -10.07 -12.49
C SER A 264 19.15 -10.75 -11.12
N SER A 265 20.10 -11.62 -10.79
CA SER A 265 20.19 -12.23 -9.47
C SER A 265 20.84 -11.26 -8.49
N LEU A 266 20.13 -10.87 -7.43
CA LEU A 266 20.73 -10.10 -6.35
C LEU A 266 21.50 -11.05 -5.41
N LYS A 267 22.79 -10.77 -5.20
CA LYS A 267 23.63 -11.41 -4.17
C LYS A 267 23.61 -10.66 -2.83
N SER A 268 23.10 -9.43 -2.80
CA SER A 268 23.05 -8.57 -1.61
C SER A 268 21.72 -8.69 -0.84
N SER A 269 21.77 -8.41 0.46
CA SER A 269 20.58 -8.28 1.31
C SER A 269 19.74 -7.07 0.91
N LEU A 270 18.43 -7.26 0.84
CA LEU A 270 17.47 -6.18 0.60
C LEU A 270 17.43 -5.23 1.80
N VAL A 271 17.18 -3.95 1.52
CA VAL A 271 17.07 -2.92 2.54
C VAL A 271 15.62 -2.82 3.01
N ALA A 272 15.41 -2.80 4.33
CA ALA A 272 14.10 -2.53 4.89
C ALA A 272 13.63 -1.14 4.46
N SER A 273 12.46 -1.05 3.84
CA SER A 273 11.97 0.17 3.18
C SER A 273 10.49 0.06 2.85
N SER A 274 9.92 1.18 2.44
CA SER A 274 8.54 1.38 2.00
C SER A 274 8.54 2.35 0.83
N TRP A 275 7.38 2.54 0.22
CA TRP A 275 7.20 3.56 -0.81
C TRP A 275 7.13 5.03 -0.27
N GLN A 276 7.49 5.25 0.99
CA GLN A 276 7.67 6.60 1.55
C GLN A 276 9.03 6.76 2.23
N THR A 277 9.84 5.72 2.28
CA THR A 277 11.15 5.76 2.95
C THR A 277 12.10 6.69 2.21
N ALA A 278 12.68 7.67 2.92
CA ALA A 278 13.74 8.51 2.40
C ALA A 278 15.11 7.84 2.52
N ARG A 279 16.08 8.32 1.74
CA ARG A 279 17.45 7.78 1.76
C ARG A 279 18.10 7.97 3.13
N GLU A 280 17.79 9.09 3.78
CA GLU A 280 18.28 9.49 5.10
C GLU A 280 17.73 8.57 6.19
N ASP A 281 16.47 8.16 6.09
CA ASP A 281 15.82 7.26 7.05
C ASP A 281 16.45 5.86 7.02
N ILE A 282 16.81 5.38 5.82
CA ILE A 282 17.55 4.13 5.66
C ILE A 282 18.90 4.21 6.37
N LYS A 283 19.65 5.30 6.14
CA LYS A 283 20.98 5.53 6.77
C LYS A 283 20.87 5.63 8.30
N ALA A 284 19.79 6.22 8.80
CA ALA A 284 19.52 6.35 10.22
C ALA A 284 18.92 5.08 10.85
N GLY A 285 18.65 4.03 10.08
CA GLY A 285 18.08 2.77 10.58
C GLY A 285 16.61 2.85 11.00
N VAL A 286 15.86 3.82 10.46
CA VAL A 286 14.45 4.11 10.79
C VAL A 286 13.56 4.11 9.55
N PRO A 287 13.56 3.05 8.73
CA PRO A 287 12.95 3.06 7.39
C PRO A 287 11.42 3.27 7.38
N PHE A 288 10.74 3.09 8.51
CA PHE A 288 9.28 3.23 8.64
C PHE A 288 8.91 4.48 9.46
N ILE A 289 9.62 5.60 9.24
CA ILE A 289 9.52 6.83 10.05
C ILE A 289 8.08 7.35 10.19
N PHE A 290 7.25 7.23 9.15
CA PHE A 290 5.86 7.68 9.18
C PHE A 290 4.96 6.83 10.08
N TRP A 291 5.36 5.61 10.46
CA TRP A 291 4.55 4.71 11.29
C TRP A 291 5.19 4.38 12.63
N ASN A 292 6.51 4.49 12.75
CA ASN A 292 7.27 4.16 13.95
C ASN A 292 8.49 5.06 14.13
N ASN A 293 8.25 6.35 14.31
CA ASN A 293 9.30 7.32 14.59
C ASN A 293 9.81 7.16 16.03
N PRO A 294 11.11 6.86 16.26
CA PRO A 294 11.68 6.75 17.60
C PRO A 294 11.72 8.09 18.37
N HIS A 295 11.37 9.21 17.75
CA HIS A 295 11.25 10.51 18.40
C HIS A 295 9.78 10.94 18.60
N ASN A 296 8.80 10.19 18.09
CA ASN A 296 7.38 10.51 18.28
C ASN A 296 6.81 9.79 19.53
N PRO A 297 6.53 10.49 20.64
CA PRO A 297 6.04 9.87 21.87
C PRO A 297 4.64 9.25 21.72
N LEU A 298 3.79 9.80 20.84
CA LEU A 298 2.43 9.29 20.63
C LEU A 298 2.45 7.97 19.86
N GLN A 299 3.25 7.87 18.79
CA GLN A 299 3.44 6.58 18.09
C GLN A 299 4.02 5.52 19.03
N LYS A 300 5.01 5.85 19.87
CA LYS A 300 5.52 4.91 20.89
C LYS A 300 4.44 4.40 21.84
N LYS A 301 3.56 5.28 22.31
CA LYS A 301 2.44 4.90 23.20
C LYS A 301 1.41 4.06 22.47
N TYR A 302 1.11 4.38 21.22
CA TYR A 302 0.25 3.56 20.35
C TYR A 302 0.81 2.15 20.18
N HIS A 303 2.09 2.01 19.82
CA HIS A 303 2.77 0.72 19.70
C HIS A 303 2.79 -0.06 21.01
N ARG A 304 2.95 0.62 22.15
CA ARG A 304 2.87 -0.02 23.47
C ARG A 304 1.46 -0.57 23.76
N LEU A 305 0.41 0.16 23.39
CA LEU A 305 -0.97 -0.32 23.51
C LEU A 305 -1.21 -1.54 22.60
N ALA A 306 -0.74 -1.48 21.34
CA ALA A 306 -0.84 -2.60 20.40
C ALA A 306 -0.09 -3.84 20.91
N GLN A 307 1.14 -3.68 21.42
CA GLN A 307 1.91 -4.76 22.03
C GLN A 307 1.22 -5.36 23.26
N MET A 308 0.58 -4.53 24.09
CA MET A 308 -0.19 -5.00 25.23
C MET A 308 -1.40 -5.83 24.79
N ALA A 309 -2.16 -5.34 23.81
CA ALA A 309 -3.30 -6.06 23.24
C ALA A 309 -2.88 -7.40 22.63
N TYR A 310 -1.80 -7.42 21.84
CA TYR A 310 -1.27 -8.64 21.24
C TYR A 310 -0.80 -9.66 22.28
N LYS A 311 -0.15 -9.22 23.38
CA LYS A 311 0.28 -10.12 24.45
C LYS A 311 -0.89 -10.86 25.10
N PHE A 312 -1.97 -10.13 25.41
CA PHE A 312 -3.18 -10.75 25.96
C PHE A 312 -3.84 -11.68 24.95
N LEU A 313 -3.99 -11.22 23.70
CA LEU A 313 -4.57 -12.01 22.63
C LEU A 313 -3.81 -13.32 22.43
N LYS A 314 -2.48 -13.25 22.25
CA LYS A 314 -1.63 -14.42 22.08
C LYS A 314 -1.75 -15.39 23.25
N LYS A 315 -1.76 -14.90 24.50
CA LYS A 315 -1.89 -15.75 25.69
C LYS A 315 -3.22 -16.51 25.67
N CYS A 316 -4.34 -15.80 25.48
CA CYS A 316 -5.66 -16.41 25.48
C CYS A 316 -5.85 -17.37 24.29
N SER A 317 -5.35 -17.04 23.10
CA SER A 317 -5.42 -17.93 21.92
C SER A 317 -4.63 -19.24 22.09
N GLN A 318 -3.61 -19.26 22.96
CA GLN A 318 -2.87 -20.48 23.31
C GLN A 318 -3.60 -21.36 24.32
N GLU A 319 -4.40 -20.76 25.20
CA GLU A 319 -5.21 -21.46 26.20
C GLU A 319 -6.50 -22.02 25.57
N GLU A 320 -7.10 -21.29 24.61
CA GLU A 320 -8.31 -21.68 23.90
C GLU A 320 -8.31 -21.13 22.47
N SER A 321 -7.97 -21.96 21.48
CA SER A 321 -7.67 -21.49 20.12
C SER A 321 -8.88 -21.24 19.20
N SER A 322 -10.10 -21.60 19.61
CA SER A 322 -11.25 -21.66 18.68
C SER A 322 -12.58 -21.20 19.30
N SER A 323 -12.57 -20.11 20.08
CA SER A 323 -13.80 -19.49 20.58
C SER A 323 -14.18 -18.25 19.77
N HIS A 324 -15.49 -17.98 19.65
CA HIS A 324 -16.02 -16.77 19.03
C HIS A 324 -15.44 -15.48 19.64
N THR A 325 -15.10 -15.55 20.93
CA THR A 325 -14.42 -14.48 21.68
C THR A 325 -13.03 -14.17 21.12
N ILE A 326 -12.22 -15.20 20.83
CA ILE A 326 -10.88 -15.01 20.26
C ILE A 326 -10.98 -14.39 18.87
N HIS A 327 -11.83 -14.93 17.99
CA HIS A 327 -12.00 -14.38 16.64
C HIS A 327 -12.47 -12.93 16.65
N SER A 328 -13.38 -12.58 17.56
CA SER A 328 -13.81 -11.19 17.74
C SER A 328 -12.66 -10.28 18.20
N ALA A 329 -11.84 -10.76 19.14
CA ALA A 329 -10.67 -10.03 19.63
C ALA A 329 -9.58 -9.86 18.55
N GLU A 330 -9.33 -10.88 17.74
CA GLU A 330 -8.45 -10.84 16.57
C GLU A 330 -8.91 -9.79 15.56
N HIS A 331 -10.22 -9.79 15.24
CA HIS A 331 -10.81 -8.82 14.32
C HIS A 331 -10.63 -7.38 14.78
N TYR A 332 -10.92 -7.08 16.07
CA TYR A 332 -10.64 -5.75 16.63
C TYR A 332 -9.15 -5.42 16.63
N PHE A 333 -8.30 -6.40 16.92
CA PHE A 333 -6.86 -6.18 16.97
C PHE A 333 -6.33 -5.77 15.60
N ASP A 334 -6.72 -6.49 14.56
CA ASP A 334 -6.24 -6.24 13.21
C ASP A 334 -6.67 -4.88 12.67
N GLN A 335 -7.93 -4.51 12.87
CA GLN A 335 -8.39 -3.16 12.52
C GLN A 335 -7.63 -2.09 13.32
N GLY A 336 -7.29 -2.38 14.58
CA GLY A 336 -6.54 -1.49 15.46
C GLY A 336 -5.06 -1.33 15.08
N ILE A 337 -4.48 -2.21 14.27
CA ILE A 337 -3.08 -2.11 13.81
C ILE A 337 -2.93 -1.67 12.36
N SER A 338 -4.02 -1.25 11.71
CA SER A 338 -3.97 -0.64 10.37
C SER A 338 -2.93 0.48 10.30
N SER A 339 -2.21 0.58 9.18
CA SER A 339 -1.12 1.56 8.97
C SER A 339 -1.61 3.00 9.16
N CYS A 340 -2.86 3.28 8.83
CA CYS A 340 -3.43 4.62 8.88
C CYS A 340 -3.35 5.23 10.28
N HIS A 341 -3.59 4.46 11.34
CA HIS A 341 -3.67 5.00 12.70
C HIS A 341 -2.36 5.62 13.17
N THR A 342 -1.23 4.97 12.88
CA THR A 342 0.09 5.54 13.23
C THR A 342 0.56 6.56 12.21
N TYR A 343 0.13 6.45 10.94
CA TYR A 343 0.39 7.45 9.91
C TYR A 343 -0.21 8.81 10.28
N TRP A 344 -1.48 8.88 10.70
CA TRP A 344 -2.11 10.13 11.15
C TRP A 344 -1.48 10.68 12.44
N LEU A 345 -0.83 9.84 13.25
CA LEU A 345 -0.06 10.30 14.41
C LEU A 345 1.34 10.81 14.06
N SER A 346 1.79 10.61 12.81
CA SER A 346 3.10 11.08 12.36
C SER A 346 3.17 12.60 12.29
N ASN A 347 2.03 13.26 12.03
CA ASN A 347 1.95 14.69 11.72
C ASN A 347 2.80 15.10 10.50
N SER A 348 3.13 14.15 9.62
CA SER A 348 3.97 14.40 8.44
C SER A 348 3.46 13.57 7.27
N PRO A 349 2.65 14.12 6.35
CA PRO A 349 2.12 15.48 6.37
C PRO A 349 0.84 15.67 7.15
N TRP A 350 0.13 14.61 7.51
CA TRP A 350 -1.24 14.73 7.97
C TRP A 350 -1.39 14.40 9.45
N TRP A 351 -2.43 14.97 10.06
CA TRP A 351 -2.81 14.75 11.45
C TRP A 351 -4.32 14.61 11.55
N HIS A 352 -4.79 13.51 12.14
CA HIS A 352 -6.20 13.29 12.38
C HIS A 352 -6.39 12.51 13.69
N PRO A 353 -6.68 13.20 14.82
CA PRO A 353 -6.71 12.58 16.13
C PRO A 353 -7.85 11.57 16.26
N ASP A 354 -9.02 11.84 15.67
CA ASP A 354 -10.15 10.90 15.70
C ASP A 354 -9.83 9.57 15.02
N LEU A 355 -9.15 9.58 13.86
CA LEU A 355 -8.78 8.34 13.17
C LEU A 355 -7.82 7.50 14.04
N ALA A 356 -6.84 8.14 14.67
CA ALA A 356 -5.96 7.47 15.63
C ALA A 356 -6.74 6.92 16.84
N GLU A 357 -7.75 7.64 17.33
CA GLU A 357 -8.63 7.18 18.40
C GLU A 357 -9.40 5.92 18.02
N LEU A 358 -9.94 5.85 16.81
CA LEU A 358 -10.70 4.69 16.32
C LEU A 358 -9.85 3.42 16.40
N GLY A 359 -8.59 3.49 15.97
CA GLY A 359 -7.62 2.42 16.10
C GLY A 359 -7.29 2.05 17.55
N ALA A 360 -6.97 3.05 18.38
CA ALA A 360 -6.64 2.84 19.79
C ALA A 360 -7.81 2.21 20.58
N ARG A 361 -9.04 2.64 20.28
CA ARG A 361 -10.28 2.09 20.85
C ARG A 361 -10.46 0.62 20.46
N ASN A 362 -10.16 0.25 19.22
CA ASN A 362 -10.18 -1.14 18.78
C ASN A 362 -9.15 -2.01 19.55
N LEU A 363 -7.95 -1.49 19.81
CA LEU A 363 -6.95 -2.19 20.64
C LEU A 363 -7.42 -2.40 22.09
N VAL A 364 -8.15 -1.45 22.68
CA VAL A 364 -8.77 -1.64 24.00
C VAL A 364 -9.92 -2.63 23.93
N LYS A 365 -10.76 -2.57 22.89
CA LYS A 365 -11.85 -3.53 22.65
C LYS A 365 -11.33 -4.96 22.54
N THR A 366 -10.18 -5.19 21.90
CA THR A 366 -9.49 -6.48 21.90
C THR A 366 -9.31 -6.98 23.33
N ILE A 367 -8.69 -6.20 24.21
CA ILE A 367 -8.41 -6.60 25.60
C ILE A 367 -9.71 -6.80 26.39
N ARG A 368 -10.71 -5.94 26.20
CA ARG A 368 -12.02 -6.06 26.87
C ARG A 368 -12.76 -7.33 26.48
N THR A 369 -12.65 -7.76 25.23
CA THR A 369 -13.30 -8.95 24.70
C THR A 369 -12.69 -10.22 25.29
N LEU A 370 -11.38 -10.23 25.52
CA LEU A 370 -10.68 -11.41 26.04
C LEU A 370 -11.08 -11.79 27.49
N PRO A 371 -11.00 -13.08 27.86
CA PRO A 371 -11.29 -13.57 29.21
C PRO A 371 -10.14 -13.28 30.20
N VAL A 372 -9.68 -12.03 30.25
CA VAL A 372 -8.60 -11.57 31.16
C VAL A 372 -9.17 -10.94 32.43
N ALA A 373 -8.36 -10.83 33.48
CA ALA A 373 -8.80 -10.33 34.78
C ALA A 373 -9.34 -8.88 34.68
N PRO A 374 -10.40 -8.51 35.43
CA PRO A 374 -10.96 -7.15 35.39
C PRO A 374 -9.93 -6.03 35.64
N SER A 375 -8.95 -6.27 36.53
CA SER A 375 -7.87 -5.32 36.79
C SER A 375 -6.97 -5.06 35.58
N GLN A 376 -6.77 -6.05 34.71
CA GLN A 376 -6.00 -5.93 33.47
C GLN A 376 -6.77 -5.13 32.41
N LYS A 377 -8.09 -5.36 32.30
CA LYS A 377 -8.98 -4.56 31.43
C LYS A 377 -8.96 -3.09 31.86
N LEU A 378 -9.12 -2.83 33.16
CA LEU A 378 -9.08 -1.49 33.73
C LEU A 378 -7.71 -0.81 33.52
N ALA A 379 -6.61 -1.54 33.65
CA ALA A 379 -5.28 -1.01 33.39
C ALA A 379 -5.11 -0.57 31.92
N ALA A 380 -5.64 -1.35 30.97
CA ALA A 380 -5.63 -1.00 29.55
C ALA A 380 -6.47 0.25 29.25
N GLU A 381 -7.66 0.36 29.83
CA GLU A 381 -8.51 1.55 29.70
C GLU A 381 -7.85 2.80 30.26
N ARG A 382 -7.25 2.71 31.45
CA ARG A 382 -6.46 3.82 32.04
C ARG A 382 -5.26 4.20 31.19
N PHE A 383 -4.64 3.26 30.48
CA PHE A 383 -3.57 3.57 29.53
C PHE A 383 -4.13 4.34 28.33
N TYR A 384 -5.21 3.83 27.73
CA TYR A 384 -5.88 4.46 26.59
C TYR A 384 -6.37 5.87 26.89
N HIS A 385 -7.06 6.10 28.01
CA HIS A 385 -7.53 7.44 28.36
C HIS A 385 -6.38 8.44 28.54
N ARG A 386 -5.27 8.02 29.17
CA ARG A 386 -4.07 8.87 29.27
C ARG A 386 -3.45 9.15 27.91
N PHE A 387 -3.35 8.13 27.06
CA PHE A 387 -2.86 8.30 25.69
C PHE A 387 -3.74 9.29 24.91
N MET A 388 -5.07 9.16 24.97
CA MET A 388 -5.98 10.07 24.27
C MET A 388 -5.91 11.48 24.81
N LEU A 389 -5.78 11.68 26.12
CA LEU A 389 -5.54 13.00 26.69
C LEU A 389 -4.30 13.67 26.10
N GLU A 390 -3.22 12.92 25.88
CA GLU A 390 -2.01 13.46 25.26
C GLU A 390 -2.16 13.75 23.76
N VAL A 391 -2.89 12.91 23.03
CA VAL A 391 -3.23 13.15 21.61
C VAL A 391 -3.99 14.46 21.49
N TRP A 392 -5.02 14.66 22.31
CA TRP A 392 -5.85 15.86 22.30
C TRP A 392 -5.11 17.10 22.82
N ASN A 393 -4.26 16.95 23.85
CA ASN A 393 -3.39 18.04 24.30
C ASN A 393 -2.44 18.51 23.20
N ARG A 394 -1.82 17.59 22.44
CA ARG A 394 -1.00 17.96 21.27
C ARG A 394 -1.83 18.63 20.19
N HIS A 395 -3.03 18.13 19.92
CA HIS A 395 -3.91 18.70 18.91
C HIS A 395 -4.26 20.16 19.21
N TRP A 396 -4.44 20.53 20.48
CA TRP A 396 -4.77 21.90 20.89
C TRP A 396 -3.58 22.76 21.29
N SER A 397 -2.35 22.23 21.31
CA SER A 397 -1.16 22.98 21.77
C SER A 397 -0.54 23.90 20.73
N GLY A 398 -0.94 23.83 19.45
CA GLY A 398 -0.28 24.53 18.35
C GLY A 398 0.93 23.79 17.76
N GLU A 399 1.32 22.64 18.35
CA GLU A 399 2.42 21.81 17.85
C GLU A 399 2.14 21.24 16.45
N VAL A 400 0.88 20.93 16.16
CA VAL A 400 0.47 20.30 14.90
C VAL A 400 0.68 21.24 13.72
N GLU A 401 0.31 22.50 13.89
CA GLU A 401 0.45 23.56 12.90
C GLU A 401 1.92 23.89 12.61
N ASN A 402 2.79 23.80 13.63
CA ASN A 402 4.23 23.95 13.45
C ASN A 402 4.81 22.86 12.55
N GLN A 403 4.35 21.61 12.71
CA GLN A 403 4.79 20.51 11.87
C GLN A 403 4.30 20.65 10.43
N TYR A 404 3.08 21.13 10.19
CA TYR A 404 2.61 21.43 8.83
C TYR A 404 3.50 22.44 8.11
N ARG A 405 3.90 23.54 8.79
CA ARG A 405 4.82 24.54 8.21
C ARG A 405 6.18 23.95 7.83
N LEU A 406 6.72 23.06 8.66
CA LEU A 406 7.96 22.36 8.36
C LEU A 406 7.79 21.43 7.16
N TYR A 407 6.69 20.66 7.14
CA TYR A 407 6.36 19.77 6.03
C TYR A 407 6.25 20.54 4.71
N ASP A 408 5.54 21.67 4.66
CA ASP A 408 5.39 22.47 3.44
C ASP A 408 6.75 22.89 2.86
N SER A 409 7.68 23.28 3.73
CA SER A 409 9.05 23.63 3.33
C SER A 409 9.80 22.44 2.71
N THR A 410 9.69 21.26 3.34
CA THR A 410 10.29 20.03 2.81
C THR A 410 9.60 19.54 1.54
N ARG A 411 8.28 19.74 1.42
CA ARG A 411 7.48 19.36 0.26
C ARG A 411 7.89 20.16 -0.97
N VAL A 412 8.14 21.47 -0.84
CA VAL A 412 8.62 22.29 -1.96
C VAL A 412 9.97 21.77 -2.47
N GLN A 413 10.90 21.43 -1.57
CA GLN A 413 12.19 20.84 -1.95
C GLN A 413 12.02 19.49 -2.65
N PHE A 414 11.12 18.66 -2.13
CA PHE A 414 10.77 17.37 -2.73
C PHE A 414 10.20 17.52 -4.14
N LEU A 415 9.22 18.41 -4.35
CA LEU A 415 8.64 18.65 -5.67
C LEU A 415 9.69 19.17 -6.68
N ASN A 416 10.65 19.98 -6.23
CA ASN A 416 11.77 20.42 -7.07
C ASN A 416 12.76 19.31 -7.42
N SER A 417 12.75 18.20 -6.67
CA SER A 417 13.56 17.02 -6.97
C SER A 417 12.93 16.13 -8.05
N LEU A 418 11.63 16.27 -8.33
CA LEU A 418 10.95 15.53 -9.38
C LEU A 418 11.30 16.06 -10.79
N PRO A 419 11.13 15.23 -11.83
CA PRO A 419 11.22 15.68 -13.22
C PRO A 419 10.25 16.83 -13.52
N LYS A 420 10.72 17.82 -14.28
CA LYS A 420 9.85 18.83 -14.88
C LYS A 420 9.42 18.35 -16.26
N LEU A 421 8.13 18.10 -16.42
CA LEU A 421 7.53 17.74 -17.71
C LEU A 421 7.15 19.04 -18.44
N GLU A 422 8.10 19.62 -19.19
CA GLU A 422 7.89 20.86 -19.96
C GLU A 422 6.97 20.68 -21.17
#